data_AF-A0A1Y2D0F5-F1
#
_entry.id   AF-A0A1Y2D0F5-F1
#
_cell.length_a   1.000
_cell.length_b   1.000
_cell.length_c   1.000
_cell.angle_alpha   90.00
_cell.angle_beta   90.00
_cell.angle_gamma   90.00
#
_symmetry.space_group_name_H-M   'P 1'
#
loop_
_entity.id
_entity.type
_entity.pdbx_description
1 polymer ?
#
loop_
_entity_poly.entity_id
_entity_poly.type
_entity_poly.pdbx_seq_one_letter_code
_entity_poly.pdbx_strand_id
1 'polypeptide(L)'
;MIQAVVGTSRFSQLKRGVETHTKLALFVFLSLTLLRFRTSLIHFWNRRIQYALVPQQLPRCLPHQPSPSSTSSLSHVVTFAAARAAGLESENFSLEANRDDTRLGVAKDAADELQRLMDHHNCGFDEARLLLVKKQMRENGVDPDTGLPLDPKALVFSSRS
;
A
#
# COMPACT_ATOMS: atom_id res chain seq x y z
N MET A 1 -52.08 66.88 9.87
CA MET A 1 -51.70 66.13 8.64
C MET A 1 -50.20 65.78 8.65
N ILE A 2 -49.67 65.11 9.69
CA ILE A 2 -48.21 64.87 9.84
C ILE A 2 -47.86 63.40 10.17
N GLN A 3 -48.82 62.49 10.36
CA GLN A 3 -48.56 61.12 10.83
C GLN A 3 -48.20 60.08 9.74
N ALA A 4 -48.24 60.41 8.44
CA ALA A 4 -48.14 59.39 7.38
C ALA A 4 -46.72 59.13 6.81
N VAL A 5 -45.73 60.00 7.07
CA VAL A 5 -44.42 59.96 6.38
C VAL A 5 -43.37 59.09 7.09
N VAL A 6 -43.57 58.76 8.38
CA VAL A 6 -42.55 58.05 9.18
C VAL A 6 -42.54 56.53 8.91
N GLY A 7 -43.64 55.95 8.44
CA GLY A 7 -43.78 54.50 8.23
C GLY A 7 -43.03 53.95 7.02
N THR A 8 -42.93 54.71 5.92
CA THR A 8 -42.34 54.24 4.65
C THR A 8 -40.81 54.22 4.68
N SER A 9 -40.19 55.14 5.43
CA SER A 9 -38.73 55.20 5.59
C SER A 9 -38.17 54.06 6.45
N ARG A 10 -38.90 53.59 7.48
CA ARG A 10 -38.48 52.42 8.27
C ARG A 10 -38.59 51.11 7.49
N PHE A 11 -39.64 50.96 6.69
CA PHE A 11 -39.90 49.73 5.94
C PHE A 11 -38.89 49.52 4.78
N SER A 12 -38.49 50.61 4.12
CA SER A 12 -37.47 50.57 3.06
C SER A 12 -36.04 50.36 3.58
N GLN A 13 -35.75 50.72 4.84
CA GLN A 13 -34.48 50.40 5.50
C GLN A 13 -34.41 48.92 5.91
N LEU A 14 -35.52 48.36 6.42
CA LEU A 14 -35.59 46.93 6.77
C LEU A 14 -35.42 46.02 5.55
N LYS A 15 -36.07 46.35 4.42
CA LYS A 15 -35.98 45.54 3.19
C LYS A 15 -34.56 45.52 2.60
N ARG A 16 -33.84 46.65 2.68
CA ARG A 16 -32.43 46.75 2.28
C ARG A 16 -31.51 45.95 3.19
N GLY A 17 -31.76 45.93 4.50
CA GLY A 17 -31.01 45.11 5.45
C GLY A 17 -31.13 43.61 5.18
N VAL A 18 -32.34 43.12 4.89
CA VAL A 18 -32.57 41.68 4.61
C VAL A 18 -31.86 41.24 3.32
N GLU A 19 -31.83 42.07 2.28
CA GLU A 19 -31.10 41.76 1.04
C GLU A 19 -29.58 41.73 1.23
N THR A 20 -29.00 42.60 2.06
CA THR A 20 -27.56 42.58 2.31
C THR A 20 -27.15 41.37 3.14
N HIS A 21 -27.94 41.00 4.16
CA HIS A 21 -27.68 39.80 4.96
C HIS A 21 -27.80 38.51 4.15
N THR A 22 -28.78 38.40 3.26
CA THR A 22 -28.93 37.24 2.37
C THR A 22 -27.80 37.14 1.35
N LYS A 23 -27.39 38.26 0.74
CA LYS A 23 -26.22 38.29 -0.17
C LYS A 23 -24.92 37.93 0.55
N LEU A 24 -24.70 38.43 1.76
CA LEU A 24 -23.53 38.08 2.59
C LEU A 24 -23.55 36.60 2.98
N ALA A 25 -24.71 36.07 3.39
CA ALA A 25 -24.84 34.65 3.74
C ALA A 25 -24.53 33.73 2.55
N LEU A 26 -25.04 34.05 1.36
CA LEU A 26 -24.74 33.30 0.14
C LEU A 26 -23.26 33.39 -0.25
N PHE A 27 -22.64 34.57 -0.12
CA PHE A 27 -21.21 34.73 -0.40
C PHE A 27 -20.35 33.90 0.56
N VAL A 28 -20.66 33.90 1.85
CA VAL A 28 -19.98 33.07 2.85
C VAL A 28 -20.16 31.59 2.54
N PHE A 29 -21.38 31.14 2.24
CA PHE A 29 -21.65 29.74 1.91
C PHE A 29 -20.93 29.27 0.64
N LEU A 30 -20.93 30.10 -0.41
CA LEU A 30 -20.19 29.84 -1.65
C LEU A 30 -18.67 29.79 -1.40
N SER A 31 -18.15 30.70 -0.58
CA SER A 31 -16.72 30.72 -0.25
C SER A 31 -16.29 29.47 0.53
N LEU A 32 -17.11 29.00 1.49
CA LEU A 32 -16.84 27.81 2.28
C LEU A 32 -16.91 26.54 1.42
N THR A 33 -17.89 26.45 0.52
CA THR A 33 -18.02 25.30 -0.40
C THR A 33 -16.86 25.23 -1.39
N LEU A 34 -16.42 26.38 -1.95
CA LEU A 34 -15.24 26.44 -2.81
C LEU A 34 -13.95 26.12 -2.05
N LEU A 35 -13.81 26.57 -0.80
CA LEU A 35 -12.66 26.23 0.05
C LEU A 35 -12.61 24.72 0.31
N ARG A 36 -13.74 24.11 0.68
CA ARG A 36 -13.85 22.66 0.88
C ARG A 36 -13.53 21.89 -0.39
N PHE A 37 -14.05 22.33 -1.53
CA PHE A 37 -13.77 21.71 -2.82
C PHE A 37 -12.29 21.80 -3.20
N ARG A 38 -11.65 22.96 -2.99
CA ARG A 38 -10.20 23.13 -3.22
C ARG A 38 -9.36 22.26 -2.29
N THR A 39 -9.68 22.22 -1.01
CA THR A 39 -8.97 21.32 -0.08
C THR A 39 -9.16 19.86 -0.46
N SER A 40 -10.36 19.48 -0.92
CA SER A 40 -10.64 18.11 -1.36
C SER A 40 -9.91 17.76 -2.66
N LEU A 41 -9.78 18.72 -3.60
CA LEU A 41 -8.94 18.58 -4.80
C LEU A 41 -7.46 18.42 -4.43
N ILE A 42 -6.95 19.22 -3.49
CA ILE A 42 -5.56 19.10 -3.00
C ILE A 42 -5.36 17.74 -2.34
N HIS A 43 -6.27 17.28 -1.48
CA HIS A 43 -6.18 15.96 -0.88
C HIS A 43 -6.30 14.84 -1.91
N PHE A 44 -7.16 14.98 -2.91
CA PHE A 44 -7.30 13.99 -3.99
C PHE A 44 -6.04 13.92 -4.85
N TRP A 45 -5.48 15.08 -5.24
CA TRP A 45 -4.22 15.16 -5.98
C TRP A 45 -3.04 14.68 -5.14
N ASN A 46 -2.94 15.06 -3.87
CA ASN A 46 -1.89 14.61 -2.96
C ASN A 46 -2.00 13.10 -2.69
N ARG A 47 -3.21 12.57 -2.50
CA ARG A 47 -3.43 11.12 -2.39
C ARG A 47 -3.04 10.40 -3.68
N ARG A 48 -3.33 10.96 -4.85
CA ARG A 48 -2.93 10.39 -6.15
C ARG A 48 -1.41 10.48 -6.39
N ILE A 49 -0.76 11.55 -5.94
CA ILE A 49 0.69 11.76 -6.04
C ILE A 49 1.45 10.92 -5.01
N GLN A 50 0.90 10.71 -3.81
CA GLN A 50 1.51 9.87 -2.79
C GLN A 50 1.60 8.41 -3.21
N TYR A 51 0.68 7.86 -4.02
CA TYR A 51 0.84 6.51 -4.58
C TYR A 51 1.94 6.41 -5.65
N ALA A 52 2.38 7.53 -6.24
CA ALA A 52 3.45 7.56 -7.24
C ALA A 52 4.83 7.87 -6.65
N LEU A 53 4.88 8.35 -5.40
CA LEU A 53 6.10 8.76 -4.70
C LEU A 53 6.24 8.07 -3.33
N VAL A 54 5.59 6.93 -3.10
CA VAL A 54 6.06 6.02 -2.05
C VAL A 54 7.36 5.43 -2.59
N PRO A 55 8.54 5.79 -2.06
CA PRO A 55 9.71 4.97 -2.29
C PRO A 55 9.34 3.59 -1.75
N GLN A 56 9.27 2.59 -2.63
CA GLN A 56 9.41 1.23 -2.18
C GLN A 56 10.64 1.22 -1.28
N GLN A 57 10.47 0.72 -0.07
CA GLN A 57 11.57 0.57 0.85
C GLN A 57 12.62 -0.26 0.12
N LEU A 58 13.65 0.42 -0.40
CA LEU A 58 14.86 -0.24 -0.87
C LEU A 58 15.25 -1.16 0.28
N PRO A 59 15.40 -2.49 0.06
CA PRO A 59 15.91 -3.36 1.09
C PRO A 59 17.23 -2.73 1.52
N ARG A 60 17.23 -2.25 2.76
CA ARG A 60 18.36 -1.58 3.37
C ARG A 60 19.48 -2.59 3.28
N CYS A 61 20.47 -2.34 2.41
CA CYS A 61 21.76 -3.01 2.48
C CYS A 61 22.38 -2.61 3.82
N LEU A 62 21.94 -3.28 4.88
CA LEU A 62 22.57 -3.21 6.17
C LEU A 62 23.85 -4.04 6.06
N PRO A 63 25.01 -3.52 6.49
CA PRO A 63 26.12 -4.38 6.82
C PRO A 63 25.63 -5.42 7.82
N HIS A 64 25.93 -6.69 7.53
CA HIS A 64 25.74 -7.81 8.41
C HIS A 64 26.35 -7.50 9.79
N GLN A 65 25.51 -7.13 10.74
CA GLN A 65 25.88 -7.04 12.14
C GLN A 65 25.33 -8.31 12.82
N PRO A 66 26.19 -9.28 13.17
CA PRO A 66 25.74 -10.42 13.97
C PRO A 66 25.52 -9.92 15.40
N SER A 67 24.28 -9.56 15.72
CA SER A 67 23.88 -9.28 17.09
C SER A 67 23.35 -10.57 17.73
N PRO A 68 23.93 -11.04 18.85
CA PRO A 68 23.47 -12.23 19.54
C PRO A 68 22.21 -11.90 20.36
N SER A 69 21.29 -12.86 20.43
CA SER A 69 20.13 -12.93 21.33
C SER A 69 18.99 -11.89 21.16
N SER A 70 18.11 -12.15 20.18
CA SER A 70 16.71 -11.69 20.23
C SER A 70 15.81 -12.92 20.27
N THR A 71 15.50 -13.42 21.47
CA THR A 71 14.68 -14.62 21.73
C THR A 71 13.17 -14.37 21.57
N SER A 72 12.74 -13.36 20.79
CA SER A 72 11.35 -12.90 20.75
C SER A 72 10.55 -13.25 19.48
N SER A 73 11.05 -14.10 18.57
CA SER A 73 10.31 -14.41 17.32
C SER A 73 10.26 -15.89 16.93
N LEU A 74 10.23 -16.81 17.90
CA LEU A 74 10.06 -18.24 17.63
C LEU A 74 8.69 -18.57 17.02
N SER A 75 7.71 -17.67 17.11
CA SER A 75 6.37 -17.83 16.50
C SER A 75 6.34 -17.63 14.98
N HIS A 76 7.40 -17.03 14.41
CA HIS A 76 7.43 -16.67 12.99
C HIS A 76 8.17 -17.70 12.13
N VAL A 77 8.57 -18.83 12.71
CA VAL A 77 9.40 -19.82 12.04
C VAL A 77 8.78 -21.22 12.20
N VAL A 78 8.75 -21.97 11.10
CA VAL A 78 8.36 -23.37 11.02
C VAL A 78 9.62 -24.23 10.99
N THR A 79 9.68 -25.27 11.81
CA THR A 79 10.83 -26.19 11.85
C THR A 79 10.94 -26.98 10.54
N PHE A 80 12.16 -27.40 10.16
CA PHE A 80 12.35 -28.22 8.95
C PHE A 80 11.53 -29.51 8.97
N ALA A 81 11.40 -30.16 10.13
CA ALA A 81 10.56 -31.33 10.31
C ALA A 81 9.08 -31.04 10.04
N ALA A 82 8.56 -29.90 10.53
CA ALA A 82 7.18 -29.50 10.29
C ALA A 82 6.94 -29.08 8.83
N ALA A 83 7.88 -28.37 8.22
CA ALA A 83 7.83 -28.00 6.80
C ALA A 83 7.77 -29.25 5.91
N ARG A 84 8.59 -30.26 6.22
CA ARG A 84 8.59 -31.56 5.53
C ARG A 84 7.26 -32.29 5.68
N ALA A 85 6.74 -32.37 6.91
CA ALA A 85 5.43 -32.98 7.19
C ALA A 85 4.28 -32.27 6.47
N ALA A 86 4.45 -30.98 6.15
CA ALA A 86 3.50 -30.18 5.39
C ALA A 86 3.69 -30.26 3.86
N GLY A 87 4.59 -31.13 3.37
CA GLY A 87 4.84 -31.29 1.93
C GLY A 87 5.61 -30.14 1.29
N LEU A 88 6.36 -29.34 2.07
CA LEU A 88 7.23 -28.28 1.57
C LEU A 88 8.60 -28.82 1.10
N GLU A 89 8.58 -29.92 0.35
CA GLU A 89 9.74 -30.55 -0.27
C GLU A 89 9.42 -31.06 -1.68
N SER A 90 10.44 -31.23 -2.51
CA SER A 90 10.35 -31.79 -3.86
C SER A 90 11.59 -32.61 -4.20
N GLU A 91 11.59 -33.26 -5.37
CA GLU A 91 12.77 -34.00 -5.86
C GLU A 91 14.03 -33.13 -5.93
N ASN A 92 13.88 -31.86 -6.33
CA ASN A 92 14.99 -30.91 -6.45
C ASN A 92 15.28 -30.14 -5.15
N PHE A 93 14.46 -30.33 -4.10
CA PHE A 93 14.60 -29.63 -2.83
C PHE A 93 14.19 -30.56 -1.67
N SER A 94 15.18 -31.22 -1.07
CA SER A 94 14.96 -32.13 0.07
C SER A 94 15.33 -31.47 1.40
N LEU A 95 14.50 -31.68 2.41
CA LEU A 95 14.74 -31.22 3.78
C LEU A 95 15.39 -32.30 4.67
N GLU A 96 15.68 -33.49 4.14
CA GLU A 96 16.22 -34.62 4.93
C GLU A 96 17.57 -34.32 5.57
N ALA A 97 18.45 -33.62 4.84
CA ALA A 97 19.77 -33.23 5.35
C ALA A 97 19.68 -32.23 6.52
N ASN A 98 18.53 -31.59 6.73
CA ASN A 98 18.29 -30.58 7.76
C ASN A 98 17.52 -31.12 8.97
N ARG A 99 17.35 -32.45 9.08
CA ARG A 99 16.61 -33.08 10.18
C ARG A 99 17.16 -32.74 11.57
N ASP A 100 18.49 -32.69 11.70
CA ASP A 100 19.18 -32.40 12.97
C ASP A 100 19.72 -30.95 13.02
N ASP A 101 19.29 -30.11 12.09
CA ASP A 101 19.71 -28.71 12.00
C ASP A 101 19.04 -27.87 13.10
N THR A 102 19.85 -27.14 13.87
CA THR A 102 19.39 -26.28 14.98
C THR A 102 19.07 -24.85 14.53
N ARG A 103 19.30 -24.50 13.26
CA ARG A 103 18.93 -23.18 12.72
C ARG A 103 17.41 -23.00 12.73
N LEU A 104 16.99 -21.74 12.88
CA LEU A 104 15.61 -21.32 12.66
C LEU A 104 15.22 -21.73 11.22
N GLY A 105 14.19 -22.57 11.08
CA GLY A 105 13.75 -23.18 9.82
C GLY A 105 13.08 -22.21 8.84
N VAL A 106 12.01 -22.66 8.19
CA VAL A 106 11.32 -21.91 7.14
C VAL A 106 10.49 -20.78 7.75
N ALA A 107 10.50 -19.58 7.17
CA ALA A 107 9.65 -18.49 7.62
C ALA A 107 8.16 -18.88 7.52
N LYS A 108 7.39 -18.65 8.59
CA LYS A 108 5.99 -19.08 8.70
C LYS A 108 5.11 -18.44 7.64
N ASP A 109 5.27 -17.14 7.38
CA ASP A 109 4.46 -16.44 6.39
C ASP A 109 4.64 -17.03 4.98
N ALA A 110 5.89 -17.36 4.63
CA ALA A 110 6.20 -17.97 3.33
C ALA A 110 5.67 -19.40 3.24
N ALA A 111 5.76 -20.19 4.31
CA ALA A 111 5.20 -21.54 4.38
C ALA A 111 3.68 -21.54 4.23
N ASP A 112 3.00 -20.65 4.96
CA ASP A 112 1.54 -20.50 4.91
C ASP A 112 1.08 -20.02 3.51
N GLU A 113 1.86 -19.14 2.85
CA GLU A 113 1.57 -18.69 1.49
C GLU A 113 1.79 -19.78 0.43
N LEU A 114 2.85 -20.58 0.56
CA LEU A 114 3.09 -21.72 -0.33
C LEU A 114 1.95 -22.73 -0.28
N GLN A 115 1.49 -23.09 0.92
CA GLN A 115 0.33 -23.98 1.07
C GLN A 115 -0.91 -23.42 0.38
N ARG A 116 -1.20 -22.12 0.56
CA ARG A 116 -2.31 -21.47 -0.14
C ARG A 116 -2.17 -21.52 -1.66
N LEU A 117 -0.96 -21.34 -2.20
CA LEU A 117 -0.71 -21.43 -3.63
C LEU A 117 -0.87 -22.87 -4.15
N MET A 118 -0.37 -23.86 -3.40
CA MET A 118 -0.56 -25.28 -3.73
C MET A 118 -2.05 -25.64 -3.78
N ASP A 119 -2.83 -25.21 -2.79
CA ASP A 119 -4.27 -25.45 -2.72
C ASP A 119 -5.04 -24.72 -3.84
N HIS A 120 -4.72 -23.45 -4.08
CA HIS A 120 -5.45 -22.60 -5.03
C HIS A 120 -5.15 -22.95 -6.49
N HIS A 121 -3.90 -23.31 -6.80
CA HIS A 121 -3.45 -23.64 -8.15
C HIS A 121 -3.42 -25.16 -8.41
N ASN A 122 -3.73 -25.98 -7.40
CA ASN A 122 -3.66 -27.44 -7.45
C ASN A 122 -2.31 -27.91 -8.00
N CYS A 123 -1.22 -27.36 -7.44
CA CYS A 123 0.14 -27.57 -7.92
C CYS A 123 1.08 -28.07 -6.82
N GLY A 124 2.23 -28.59 -7.24
CA GLY A 124 3.27 -29.06 -6.33
C GLY A 124 4.10 -27.93 -5.71
N PHE A 125 4.98 -28.29 -4.76
CA PHE A 125 5.82 -27.34 -4.04
C PHE A 125 6.69 -26.44 -4.94
N ASP A 126 7.34 -27.01 -5.96
CA ASP A 126 8.22 -26.24 -6.85
C ASP A 126 7.46 -25.20 -7.68
N GLU A 127 6.27 -25.54 -8.15
CA GLU A 127 5.42 -24.62 -8.91
C GLU A 127 4.86 -23.52 -8.01
N ALA A 128 4.42 -23.88 -6.81
CA ALA A 128 4.01 -22.89 -5.80
C ALA A 128 5.16 -21.93 -5.45
N ARG A 129 6.40 -22.44 -5.33
CA ARG A 129 7.59 -21.62 -5.10
C ARG A 129 7.87 -20.67 -6.27
N LEU A 130 7.71 -21.14 -7.51
CA LEU A 130 7.83 -20.30 -8.70
C LEU A 130 6.79 -19.18 -8.69
N LEU A 131 5.52 -19.51 -8.42
CA LEU A 131 4.43 -18.53 -8.36
C LEU A 131 4.65 -17.48 -7.27
N LEU A 132 5.12 -17.90 -6.10
CA LEU A 132 5.45 -17.00 -5.00
C LEU A 132 6.56 -16.02 -5.40
N VAL A 133 7.63 -16.51 -6.00
CA VAL A 133 8.74 -15.67 -6.48
C VAL A 133 8.26 -14.71 -7.57
N LYS A 134 7.50 -15.18 -8.55
CA LYS A 134 6.93 -14.32 -9.60
C LYS A 134 6.04 -13.21 -9.02
N LYS A 135 5.23 -13.55 -8.01
CA LYS A 135 4.40 -12.57 -7.29
C LYS A 135 5.27 -11.52 -6.60
N GLN A 136 6.29 -11.95 -5.85
CA GLN A 136 7.22 -11.05 -5.17
C GLN A 136 8.01 -10.16 -6.16
N MET A 137 8.44 -10.70 -7.30
CA MET A 137 9.11 -9.90 -8.35
C MET A 137 8.20 -8.77 -8.80
N ARG A 138 6.95 -9.07 -9.15
CA ARG A 138 5.98 -8.06 -9.60
C ARG A 138 5.68 -7.01 -8.53
N GLU A 139 5.53 -7.44 -7.27
CA GLU A 139 5.32 -6.53 -6.14
C GLU A 139 6.49 -5.57 -5.93
N ASN A 140 7.72 -6.03 -6.22
CA ASN A 140 8.94 -5.23 -6.16
C ASN A 140 9.28 -4.51 -7.48
N GLY A 141 8.33 -4.41 -8.40
CA GLY A 141 8.53 -3.67 -9.66
C GLY A 141 9.49 -4.36 -10.62
N VAL A 142 9.59 -5.69 -10.59
CA VAL A 142 10.37 -6.52 -11.53
C VAL A 142 9.41 -7.39 -12.34
N ASP A 143 9.59 -7.41 -13.66
CA ASP A 143 8.84 -8.28 -14.55
C ASP A 143 9.26 -9.75 -14.29
N PRO A 144 8.33 -10.65 -13.91
CA PRO A 144 8.65 -12.04 -13.63
C PRO A 144 9.09 -12.86 -14.84
N ASP A 145 8.79 -12.41 -16.07
CA ASP A 145 9.12 -13.17 -17.27
C ASP A 145 10.42 -12.69 -17.92
N THR A 146 10.67 -11.38 -17.93
CA THR A 146 11.92 -10.81 -18.49
C THR A 146 13.00 -10.58 -17.44
N GLY A 147 12.64 -10.49 -16.16
CA GLY A 147 13.55 -10.11 -15.07
C GLY A 147 13.94 -8.62 -15.08
N LEU A 148 13.35 -7.81 -15.96
CA LEU A 148 13.66 -6.39 -16.07
C LEU A 148 12.80 -5.56 -15.12
N PRO A 149 13.26 -4.36 -14.70
CA PRO A 149 12.41 -3.45 -13.94
C PRO A 149 11.17 -3.04 -14.74
N LEU A 150 10.02 -2.97 -14.08
CA LEU A 150 8.75 -2.45 -14.62
C LEU A 150 8.71 -0.91 -14.67
N ASP A 151 9.75 -0.24 -14.16
CA ASP A 151 9.86 1.22 -14.23
C ASP A 151 10.02 1.67 -15.69
N PRO A 152 9.13 2.52 -16.24
CA PRO A 152 9.25 3.03 -17.60
C PRO A 152 10.50 3.88 -17.83
N LYS A 153 11.18 4.33 -16.77
CA LYS A 153 12.45 5.07 -16.84
C LYS A 153 13.67 4.17 -16.67
N ALA A 154 13.49 2.87 -16.49
CA ALA A 154 14.61 1.94 -16.38
C ALA A 154 15.40 1.89 -17.69
N LEU A 155 16.70 2.16 -17.58
CA LEU A 155 17.65 1.95 -18.66
C LEU A 155 18.29 0.58 -18.47
N VAL A 156 18.02 -0.32 -19.42
CA VAL A 156 18.56 -1.68 -19.41
C VAL A 156 19.44 -1.89 -20.63
N PHE A 157 20.65 -2.38 -20.40
CA PHE A 157 21.65 -2.62 -21.44
C PHE A 157 21.59 -4.09 -21.85
N SER A 158 21.26 -4.36 -23.11
CA SER A 158 21.42 -5.69 -23.69
C SER A 158 22.87 -5.84 -24.18
N SER A 159 23.59 -6.85 -23.69
CA SER A 159 24.87 -7.23 -24.31
C SER A 159 24.57 -7.80 -25.70
N ARG A 160 25.04 -7.10 -26.75
CA ARG A 160 24.96 -7.60 -28.12
C ARG A 160 25.90 -8.79 -28.24
N SER A 161 25.35 -10.02 -28.33
CA SER A 161 26.11 -11.24 -28.65
C SER A 161 26.30 -11.38 -30.16
#